data_AF-A0A2E1W1A6-F1
#
_entry.id   AF-A0A2E1W1A6-F1
#
_cell.length_a   1.000
_cell.length_b   1.000
_cell.length_c   1.000
_cell.angle_alpha   90.00
_cell.angle_beta   90.00
_cell.angle_gamma   90.00
#
_symmetry.space_group_name_H-M   'P 1'
#
loop_
_entity.id
_entity.type
_entity.pdbx_description
1 polymer ?
#
loop_
_entity_poly.entity_id
_entity_poly.type
_entity_poly.pdbx_seq_one_letter_code
_entity_poly.pdbx_strand_id
1 'polypeptide(L)'
;MLFYLLYPPINVVQYITFRTAAAGLTAFLISLLMGPWMIRTLREFQVGQVVRDELSTTHQLKAGTPTMGGLLTLAATLVPTLLWSDLTNAYIWVAILSTVAFGLVGFLDDYLKIGRQNHRGLPPLYKLFGQCVVGAGVGLALLWMSGRGLYSTE
;
A
#
# COMPACT_ATOMS: atom_id res chain seq x y z
N MET A 1 -16.24 4.75 -8.71
CA MET A 1 -17.29 5.75 -8.38
C MET A 1 -17.27 6.94 -9.34
N LEU A 2 -16.10 7.53 -9.66
CA LEU A 2 -15.99 8.64 -10.64
C LEU A 2 -16.13 8.21 -12.11
N PHE A 3 -15.82 6.95 -12.46
CA PHE A 3 -16.07 6.38 -13.80
C PHE A 3 -17.55 6.47 -14.23
N TYR A 4 -18.48 6.11 -13.33
CA TYR A 4 -19.91 6.21 -13.60
C TYR A 4 -20.42 7.66 -13.61
N LEU A 5 -19.68 8.58 -12.97
CA LEU A 5 -20.06 9.99 -12.88
C LEU A 5 -19.61 10.82 -14.10
N LEU A 6 -18.59 10.36 -14.86
CA LEU A 6 -18.05 11.05 -16.05
C LEU A 6 -18.63 10.56 -17.38
N TYR A 7 -19.58 9.63 -17.36
CA TYR A 7 -20.38 9.29 -18.53
C TYR A 7 -21.57 10.26 -18.62
N PRO A 8 -21.72 11.14 -19.65
CA PRO A 8 -20.91 11.35 -20.87
C PRO A 8 -20.60 12.85 -21.17
N PRO A 9 -19.32 13.25 -21.29
CA PRO A 9 -18.96 14.00 -22.50
C PRO A 9 -17.59 13.64 -23.13
N ILE A 10 -16.75 12.78 -22.52
CA ILE A 10 -15.39 12.53 -23.00
C ILE A 10 -15.12 11.03 -23.20
N ASN A 11 -15.26 10.56 -24.44
CA ASN A 11 -14.98 9.16 -24.83
C ASN A 11 -13.52 8.73 -24.56
N VAL A 12 -12.58 9.67 -24.48
CA VAL A 12 -11.16 9.38 -24.21
C VAL A 12 -10.95 8.69 -22.86
N VAL A 13 -11.82 8.95 -21.87
CA VAL A 13 -11.73 8.38 -20.52
C VAL A 13 -12.11 6.89 -20.48
N GLN A 14 -12.72 6.36 -21.55
CA GLN A 14 -13.14 4.96 -21.64
C GLN A 14 -11.96 4.03 -22.03
N TYR A 15 -10.92 4.55 -22.67
CA TYR A 15 -9.77 3.74 -23.07
C TYR A 15 -8.94 3.30 -21.86
N ILE A 16 -8.63 2.01 -21.80
CA ILE A 16 -7.82 1.41 -20.72
C ILE A 16 -6.46 2.10 -20.64
N THR A 17 -5.81 2.39 -21.78
CA THR A 17 -4.51 3.06 -21.84
C THR A 17 -4.54 4.46 -21.20
N PHE A 18 -5.59 5.23 -21.47
CA PHE A 18 -5.77 6.56 -20.87
C PHE A 18 -5.98 6.45 -19.36
N ARG A 19 -6.81 5.51 -18.91
CA ARG A 19 -7.08 5.27 -17.49
C ARG A 19 -5.83 4.85 -16.73
N THR A 20 -5.01 3.98 -17.30
CA THR A 20 -3.74 3.55 -16.71
C THR A 20 -2.76 4.72 -16.61
N ALA A 21 -2.65 5.54 -17.67
CA ALA A 21 -1.79 6.72 -17.65
C ALA A 21 -2.26 7.75 -16.61
N ALA A 22 -3.57 8.01 -16.53
CA ALA A 22 -4.16 8.91 -15.55
C ALA A 22 -4.01 8.38 -14.11
N ALA A 23 -4.14 7.07 -13.89
CA ALA A 23 -3.88 6.43 -12.61
C ALA A 23 -2.40 6.60 -12.19
N GLY A 24 -1.46 6.38 -13.11
CA GLY A 24 -0.03 6.58 -12.84
C GLY A 24 0.31 8.04 -12.53
N LEU A 25 -0.24 8.99 -13.29
CA LEU A 25 -0.03 10.41 -13.06
C LEU A 25 -0.62 10.86 -11.71
N THR A 26 -1.83 10.40 -11.39
CA THR A 26 -2.45 10.70 -10.09
C THR A 26 -1.70 10.07 -8.92
N ALA A 27 -1.19 8.84 -9.07
CA ALA A 27 -0.31 8.20 -8.08
C ALA A 27 0.94 9.03 -7.82
N PHE A 28 1.59 9.49 -8.89
CA PHE A 28 2.77 10.34 -8.82
C PHE A 28 2.49 11.67 -8.13
N LEU A 29 1.41 12.36 -8.52
CA LEU A 29 1.00 13.63 -7.90
C LEU A 29 0.67 13.46 -6.42
N ILE A 30 -0.05 12.40 -6.05
CA ILE A 30 -0.35 12.07 -4.65
C ILE A 30 0.97 11.87 -3.88
N SER A 31 1.89 11.08 -4.42
CA SER A 31 3.18 10.83 -3.75
C SER A 31 4.00 12.12 -3.58
N LEU A 32 4.00 13.01 -4.57
CA LEU A 32 4.75 14.27 -4.54
C LEU A 32 4.15 15.27 -3.55
N LEU A 33 2.83 15.41 -3.53
CA LEU A 33 2.12 16.38 -2.70
C LEU A 33 1.98 15.90 -1.25
N MET A 34 1.63 14.63 -1.04
CA MET A 34 1.46 14.06 0.30
C MET A 34 2.80 13.65 0.94
N GLY A 35 3.86 13.46 0.15
CA GLY A 35 5.17 13.07 0.64
C GLY A 35 5.72 13.98 1.74
N PRO A 36 5.86 15.31 1.52
CA PRO A 36 6.36 16.24 2.52
C PRO A 36 5.51 16.28 3.79
N TRP A 37 4.18 16.23 3.66
CA TRP A 37 3.26 16.19 4.79
C TRP A 37 3.46 14.91 5.61
N MET A 38 3.48 13.75 4.94
CA MET A 38 3.69 12.45 5.60
C MET A 38 5.05 12.38 6.29
N ILE A 39 6.11 12.88 5.65
CA ILE A 39 7.45 12.90 6.24
C ILE A 39 7.46 13.75 7.52
N ARG A 40 6.78 14.91 7.53
CA ARG A 40 6.67 15.75 8.73
C ARG A 40 5.92 15.02 9.84
N THR A 41 4.76 14.46 9.55
CA THR A 41 3.95 13.71 10.51
C THR A 41 4.72 12.50 11.07
N LEU A 42 5.35 11.70 10.21
CA LEU A 42 6.15 10.56 10.64
C LEU A 42 7.37 10.99 11.47
N ARG A 43 7.99 12.13 11.16
CA ARG A 43 9.08 12.69 11.97
C ARG A 43 8.58 13.08 13.36
N GLU A 44 7.40 13.69 13.48
CA GLU A 44 6.78 13.99 14.79
C GLU A 44 6.49 12.72 15.59
N PHE A 45 5.98 11.66 14.94
CA PHE A 45 5.78 10.35 15.57
C PHE A 45 7.10 9.66 15.97
N GLN A 46 8.18 9.88 15.23
CA GLN A 46 9.52 9.32 15.51
C GLN A 46 10.33 10.12 16.53
N VAL A 47 9.98 11.38 16.83
CA VAL A 47 10.63 12.17 17.90
C VAL A 47 10.41 11.52 19.29
N GLY A 48 9.44 10.60 19.43
CA GLY A 48 9.27 9.73 20.60
C GLY A 48 10.13 8.45 20.61
N GLN A 49 10.83 8.10 19.53
CA GLN A 49 11.84 7.05 19.51
C GLN A 49 13.18 7.68 19.91
N VAL A 50 13.40 7.75 21.22
CA VAL A 50 14.60 8.28 21.86
C VAL A 50 15.85 7.83 21.13
N VAL A 51 16.57 8.80 20.56
CA VAL A 51 17.95 8.67 20.11
C VAL A 51 18.73 8.02 21.25
N ARG A 52 19.09 6.75 21.08
CA ARG A 52 19.91 6.05 22.06
C ARG A 52 21.31 6.63 21.95
N ASP A 53 21.80 7.21 23.05
CA ASP A 53 23.14 7.81 23.19
C ASP A 53 24.32 6.84 22.93
N GLU A 54 24.05 5.60 22.51
CA GLU A 54 25.03 4.50 22.41
C GLU A 54 25.50 4.20 20.96
N LEU A 55 25.09 4.96 19.93
CA LEU A 55 25.56 4.73 18.57
C LEU A 55 26.70 5.67 18.15
N SER A 56 27.84 5.06 17.83
CA SER A 56 29.03 5.69 17.29
C SER A 56 28.72 6.62 16.10
N THR A 57 29.51 7.70 16.02
CA THR A 57 29.35 8.89 15.17
C THR A 57 29.09 8.62 13.69
N THR A 58 29.43 7.44 13.16
CA THR A 58 29.27 7.07 11.75
C THR A 58 27.84 6.61 11.38
N HIS A 59 27.04 6.11 12.33
CA HIS A 59 25.67 5.62 12.07
C HIS A 59 24.58 6.69 12.26
N GLN A 60 24.92 7.87 12.78
CA GLN A 60 23.98 8.98 12.98
C GLN A 60 23.49 9.61 11.67
N LEU A 61 24.21 9.42 10.56
CA LEU A 61 23.83 9.94 9.23
C LEU A 61 22.58 9.28 8.63
N LYS A 62 22.12 8.14 9.15
CA LYS A 62 20.86 7.48 8.75
C LYS A 62 19.70 7.71 9.72
N ALA A 63 19.90 8.49 10.78
CA ALA A 63 18.98 8.65 11.90
C ALA A 63 17.77 9.59 11.64
N GLY A 64 17.50 9.94 10.38
CA GLY A 64 16.47 10.93 10.04
C GLY A 64 15.46 10.51 8.98
N THR A 65 15.62 9.35 8.34
CA THR A 65 14.66 8.89 7.33
C THR A 65 13.54 8.08 7.98
N PRO A 66 12.28 8.55 7.91
CA PRO A 66 11.18 7.88 8.56
C PRO A 66 10.89 6.49 7.99
N THR A 67 10.86 5.50 8.89
CA THR A 67 10.61 4.10 8.57
C THR A 67 9.11 3.82 8.63
N MET A 68 8.35 4.37 7.67
CA MET A 68 6.95 4.03 7.36
C MET A 68 6.53 4.52 5.96
N GLY A 69 7.47 4.71 5.02
CA GLY A 69 7.16 5.18 3.66
C GLY A 69 6.15 4.30 2.91
N GLY A 70 6.00 3.03 3.32
CA GLY A 70 5.00 2.12 2.77
C GLY A 70 3.55 2.61 2.89
N LEU A 71 3.23 3.43 3.91
CA LEU A 71 1.90 4.03 4.01
C LEU A 71 1.63 5.02 2.86
N LEU A 72 2.67 5.75 2.41
CA LEU A 72 2.58 6.65 1.26
C LEU A 72 2.35 5.85 0.00
N THR A 73 3.11 4.77 -0.18
CA THR A 73 2.98 3.88 -1.34
C THR A 73 1.59 3.24 -1.39
N LEU A 74 1.05 2.78 -0.26
CA LEU A 74 -0.31 2.23 -0.19
C LEU A 74 -1.36 3.28 -0.55
N ALA A 75 -1.28 4.49 0.01
CA ALA A 75 -2.22 5.56 -0.33
C ALA A 75 -2.11 5.97 -1.81
N ALA A 76 -0.88 6.14 -2.31
CA ALA A 76 -0.61 6.55 -3.69
C ALA A 76 -0.96 5.47 -4.72
N THR A 77 -1.10 4.20 -4.34
CA THR A 77 -1.53 3.14 -5.24
C THR A 77 -3.03 2.87 -5.13
N LEU A 78 -3.59 2.84 -3.92
CA LEU A 78 -5.01 2.53 -3.69
C LEU A 78 -5.94 3.65 -4.15
N VAL A 79 -5.59 4.92 -3.90
CA VAL A 79 -6.46 6.05 -4.27
C VAL A 79 -6.67 6.13 -5.79
N PRO A 80 -5.62 6.12 -6.64
CA PRO A 80 -5.78 6.08 -8.09
C PRO A 80 -6.49 4.82 -8.58
N THR A 81 -6.24 3.67 -7.96
CA THR A 81 -6.91 2.41 -8.34
C THR A 81 -8.43 2.54 -8.10
N LEU A 82 -8.86 3.05 -6.96
CA LEU A 82 -10.28 3.27 -6.67
C LEU A 82 -10.92 4.33 -7.57
N LEU A 83 -10.12 5.28 -8.05
CA LEU A 83 -10.56 6.40 -8.87
C LEU A 83 -10.76 6.01 -10.34
N TRP A 84 -9.77 5.31 -10.90
CA TRP A 84 -9.65 5.05 -12.34
C TRP A 84 -9.96 3.61 -12.74
N SER A 85 -9.85 2.64 -11.84
CA SER A 85 -10.04 1.22 -12.16
C SER A 85 -11.53 0.83 -12.20
N ASP A 86 -11.82 -0.25 -12.91
CA ASP A 86 -13.18 -0.75 -13.06
C ASP A 86 -13.55 -1.64 -11.88
N LEU A 87 -14.30 -1.08 -10.92
CA LEU A 87 -14.69 -1.78 -9.70
C LEU A 87 -15.74 -2.88 -9.93
N THR A 88 -16.26 -3.03 -11.15
CA THR A 88 -17.07 -4.20 -11.51
C THR A 88 -16.22 -5.46 -11.67
N ASN A 89 -14.92 -5.28 -11.93
CA ASN A 89 -13.99 -6.37 -12.13
C ASN A 89 -13.53 -6.95 -10.78
N ALA A 90 -13.86 -8.22 -10.54
CA ALA A 90 -13.49 -8.93 -9.33
C ALA A 90 -11.96 -9.07 -9.14
N TYR A 91 -11.15 -9.07 -10.22
CA TYR A 91 -9.69 -9.09 -10.13
C TYR A 91 -9.12 -7.83 -9.47
N ILE A 92 -9.75 -6.67 -9.69
CA ILE A 92 -9.33 -5.41 -9.07
C ILE A 92 -9.57 -5.48 -7.56
N TRP A 93 -10.67 -6.07 -7.12
CA TRP A 93 -10.94 -6.30 -5.70
C TRP A 93 -9.94 -7.25 -5.06
N VAL A 94 -9.60 -8.35 -5.73
CA VAL A 94 -8.56 -9.28 -5.23
C VAL A 94 -7.22 -8.54 -5.09
N ALA A 95 -6.83 -7.73 -6.08
CA ALA A 95 -5.61 -6.93 -6.03
C ALA A 95 -5.64 -5.94 -4.85
N ILE A 96 -6.68 -5.11 -4.73
CA ILE A 96 -6.85 -4.14 -3.65
C ILE A 96 -6.78 -4.83 -2.28
N LEU A 97 -7.55 -5.89 -2.08
CA LEU A 97 -7.61 -6.61 -0.81
C LEU A 97 -6.25 -7.25 -0.48
N SER A 98 -5.57 -7.84 -1.46
CA SER A 98 -4.24 -8.42 -1.26
C SER A 98 -3.22 -7.34 -0.86
N THR A 99 -3.20 -6.20 -1.55
CA THR A 99 -2.30 -5.08 -1.27
C THR A 99 -2.55 -4.51 0.12
N VAL A 100 -3.82 -4.32 0.51
CA VAL A 100 -4.19 -3.86 1.86
C VAL A 100 -3.79 -4.90 2.91
N ALA A 101 -4.04 -6.18 2.69
CA ALA A 101 -3.72 -7.24 3.65
C ALA A 101 -2.20 -7.35 3.89
N PHE A 102 -1.38 -7.37 2.84
CA PHE A 102 0.08 -7.35 2.99
C PHE A 102 0.58 -6.02 3.59
N GLY A 103 -0.06 -4.90 3.21
CA GLY A 103 0.19 -3.59 3.78
C GLY A 103 -0.05 -3.55 5.29
N LEU A 104 -1.13 -4.16 5.77
CA LEU A 104 -1.45 -4.27 7.19
C LEU A 104 -0.43 -5.12 7.95
N VAL A 105 0.02 -6.25 7.39
CA VAL A 105 1.07 -7.07 8.00
C VAL A 105 2.38 -6.27 8.13
N GLY A 106 2.75 -5.49 7.11
CA GLY A 106 3.90 -4.59 7.15
C GLY A 106 3.74 -3.46 8.16
N PHE A 107 2.56 -2.82 8.18
CA PHE A 107 2.25 -1.74 9.11
C PHE A 107 2.28 -2.21 10.57
N LEU A 108 1.74 -3.40 10.86
CA LEU A 108 1.79 -3.99 12.20
C LEU A 108 3.23 -4.26 12.66
N ASP A 109 4.10 -4.76 11.78
CA ASP A 109 5.52 -4.96 12.07
C ASP A 109 6.23 -3.65 12.40
N ASP A 110 6.01 -2.61 11.61
CA ASP A 110 6.63 -1.30 11.83
C ASP A 110 6.03 -0.57 13.05
N TYR A 111 4.71 -0.70 13.29
CA TYR A 111 4.07 -0.15 14.49
C TYR A 111 4.59 -0.82 15.78
N LEU A 112 4.78 -2.14 15.77
CA LEU A 112 5.32 -2.88 16.91
C LEU A 112 6.77 -2.51 17.22
N LYS A 113 7.61 -2.27 16.20
CA LYS A 113 8.98 -1.77 16.38
C LYS A 113 9.00 -0.40 17.07
N ILE A 114 8.06 0.47 16.70
CA ILE A 114 7.96 1.82 17.29
C ILE A 114 7.44 1.75 18.72
N GLY A 115 6.31 1.06 18.94
CA GLY A 115 5.67 1.00 20.26
C GLY A 115 6.53 0.29 21.33
N ARG A 116 7.38 -0.66 20.94
CA ARG A 116 8.26 -1.38 21.88
C ARG A 116 9.63 -0.75 22.09
N GLN A 117 9.97 0.34 21.38
CA GLN A 117 11.30 0.97 21.37
C GLN A 117 12.46 -0.05 21.27
N ASN A 118 12.24 -1.17 20.57
CA ASN A 118 13.18 -2.26 20.51
C ASN A 118 13.34 -2.70 19.05
N HIS A 119 14.55 -3.04 18.64
CA HIS A 119 14.87 -3.41 17.26
C HIS A 119 14.19 -4.73 16.81
N ARG A 120 13.63 -5.48 17.77
CA ARG A 120 12.88 -6.71 17.52
C ARG A 120 11.43 -6.35 17.23
N GLY A 121 11.08 -6.30 15.95
CA GLY A 121 9.69 -6.19 15.46
C GLY A 121 8.88 -7.46 15.72
N LEU A 122 7.94 -7.77 14.82
CA LEU A 122 7.22 -9.04 14.86
C LEU A 122 8.23 -10.21 14.78
N PRO A 123 8.07 -11.27 15.59
CA PRO A 123 8.98 -12.40 15.48
C PRO A 123 8.89 -12.99 14.07
N PRO A 124 10.01 -13.36 13.44
CA PRO A 124 10.05 -13.73 12.02
C PRO A 124 9.01 -14.78 11.62
N LEU A 125 8.74 -15.74 12.50
CA LEU A 125 7.74 -16.79 12.31
C LEU A 125 6.32 -16.23 12.20
N TYR A 126 5.93 -15.25 13.01
CA TYR A 126 4.59 -14.66 12.96
C TYR A 126 4.43 -13.78 11.72
N LYS A 127 5.49 -13.09 11.31
CA LYS A 127 5.49 -12.31 10.06
C LYS A 127 5.32 -13.21 8.85
N LEU A 128 6.10 -14.30 8.79
CA LEU A 128 6.00 -15.29 7.72
C LEU A 128 4.63 -15.97 7.74
N PHE A 129 4.13 -16.36 8.91
CA PHE A 129 2.81 -16.94 9.06
C PHE A 129 1.71 -16.00 8.53
N GLY A 130 1.75 -14.71 8.89
CA GLY A 130 0.82 -13.71 8.36
C GLY A 130 0.88 -13.59 6.84
N GLN A 131 2.08 -13.56 6.26
CA GLN A 131 2.26 -13.52 4.81
C GLN A 131 1.76 -14.80 4.12
N CYS A 132 1.99 -15.97 4.71
CA CYS A 132 1.48 -17.25 4.21
C CYS A 132 -0.05 -17.31 4.28
N VAL A 133 -0.67 -16.85 5.36
CA VAL A 133 -2.13 -16.82 5.50
C VAL A 133 -2.75 -15.89 4.46
N VAL A 134 -2.21 -14.70 4.27
CA VAL A 134 -2.69 -13.76 3.25
C VAL A 134 -2.50 -14.35 1.84
N GLY A 135 -1.33 -14.90 1.54
CA GLY A 135 -1.04 -15.52 0.25
C GLY A 135 -1.95 -16.72 -0.06
N ALA A 136 -2.16 -17.60 0.92
CA ALA A 136 -3.07 -18.73 0.79
C ALA A 136 -4.52 -18.27 0.60
N GLY A 137 -4.96 -17.25 1.33
CA GLY A 137 -6.30 -16.66 1.18
C GLY A 137 -6.53 -16.09 -0.23
N VAL A 138 -5.56 -15.36 -0.78
CA VAL A 138 -5.61 -14.84 -2.16
C VAL A 138 -5.64 -15.99 -3.17
N GLY A 139 -4.79 -17.01 -3.00
CA GLY A 139 -4.78 -18.19 -3.87
C GLY A 139 -6.12 -18.94 -3.88
N LEU A 140 -6.71 -19.16 -2.69
CA LEU A 140 -8.02 -19.79 -2.56
C LEU A 140 -9.13 -18.93 -3.19
N ALA A 141 -9.08 -17.61 -3.03
CA ALA A 141 -10.03 -16.71 -3.67
C ALA A 141 -9.97 -16.79 -5.20
N LEU A 142 -8.75 -16.83 -5.77
CA LEU A 142 -8.55 -16.98 -7.21
C LEU A 142 -9.04 -18.34 -7.72
N LEU A 143 -8.74 -19.43 -7.01
CA LEU A 143 -9.22 -20.77 -7.37
C LEU A 143 -10.75 -20.86 -7.28
N TRP A 144 -11.36 -20.23 -6.29
CA TRP A 144 -12.81 -20.17 -6.14
C TRP A 144 -13.46 -19.36 -7.28
N MET A 145 -12.87 -18.23 -7.66
CA MET A 145 -13.31 -17.45 -8.82
C MET A 145 -13.16 -18.25 -10.12
N SER A 146 -12.07 -19.03 -10.24
CA SER A 146 -11.84 -19.91 -11.38
C SER A 146 -12.91 -20.99 -11.49
N GLY A 147 -13.24 -21.66 -10.38
CA GLY A 147 -14.28 -22.69 -10.32
C GLY A 147 -15.70 -22.19 -10.64
N ARG A 148 -15.96 -20.88 -10.55
CA ARG A 148 -17.26 -20.27 -10.92
C ARG A 148 -17.33 -19.81 -12.38
N GLY A 149 -16.32 -20.08 -13.21
CA GLY A 149 -16.31 -19.67 -14.61
C GLY A 149 -16.16 -18.16 -14.82
N LEU A 150 -15.75 -17.41 -13.79
CA LEU A 150 -15.40 -15.98 -13.88
C LEU A 150 -13.96 -15.76 -14.36
N TYR A 151 -13.22 -16.85 -14.60
CA TYR A 151 -11.93 -16.87 -15.30
C TYR A 151 -12.16 -16.96 -16.80
N SER A 152 -12.63 -15.87 -17.39
CA SER A 152 -12.43 -15.63 -18.83
C SER A 152 -11.14 -14.82 -18.97
N THR A 153 -10.04 -15.49 -19.30
CA THR A 153 -8.88 -14.82 -19.93
C THR A 153 -9.06 -14.66 -21.44
N GLU A 154 -10.23 -15.07 -21.95
CA GLU A 154 -10.73 -14.81 -23.31
C GLU A 154 -11.51 -13.49 -23.33
#